data_AF-A0A2E6W522-F1
#
_entry.id   AF-A0A2E6W522-F1
#
_cell.length_a   1.000
_cell.length_b   1.000
_cell.length_c   1.000
_cell.angle_alpha   90.00
_cell.angle_beta   90.00
_cell.angle_gamma   90.00
#
_symmetry.space_group_name_H-M   'P 1'
#
loop_
_entity.id
_entity.type
_entity.pdbx_description
1 polymer ?
#
loop_
_entity_poly.entity_id
_entity_poly.type
_entity_poly.pdbx_seq_one_letter_code
_entity_poly.pdbx_strand_id
1 'polypeptide(L)'
;MIELKENFSVTMIIEDVVLPNTFTITVNLIPNSQYNKLYNKAMERIQYYITEILDNSIFVGCQNLKKLSDLQFKAQVHVFPDDPWDHLIAMCLYTKMNSICEKVFFIDNITITSNQSRNVSHHFAEEDGGNNNLHELFDDEPDLESYVNYWYKPQPQLFLLHQGLKLTDHTWDEVNLGFEKKKPATVVTLKDFKKPPKGDNDDIA
;
A
#
# COMPACT_ATOMS: atom_id res chain seq x y z
N MET A 1 1.96 4.28 19.78
CA MET A 1 1.16 3.36 18.96
C MET A 1 -0.03 4.14 18.43
N ILE A 2 -0.27 4.09 17.12
CA ILE A 2 -1.41 4.72 16.46
C ILE A 2 -2.29 3.59 15.94
N GLU A 3 -3.60 3.69 16.15
CA GLU A 3 -4.57 2.75 15.60
C GLU A 3 -5.36 3.46 14.49
N LEU A 4 -5.42 2.85 13.31
CA LEU A 4 -6.29 3.25 12.21
C LEU A 4 -7.35 2.17 12.03
N LYS A 5 -8.62 2.58 11.98
CA LYS A 5 -9.75 1.69 11.69
C LYS A 5 -10.54 2.23 10.52
N GLU A 6 -10.67 1.42 9.47
CA GLU A 6 -11.37 1.78 8.23
C GLU A 6 -12.28 0.63 7.79
N ASN A 7 -13.22 0.95 6.89
CA ASN A 7 -14.07 -0.03 6.25
C ASN A 7 -13.96 0.10 4.74
N PHE A 8 -14.01 -1.02 4.03
CA PHE A 8 -14.05 -1.04 2.58
C PHE A 8 -14.88 -2.24 2.11
N SER A 9 -15.51 -2.10 0.95
CA SER A 9 -16.37 -3.11 0.35
C SER A 9 -15.79 -3.57 -0.97
N VAL A 10 -15.80 -4.88 -1.20
CA VAL A 10 -15.26 -5.49 -2.41
C VAL A 10 -16.21 -6.54 -2.95
N THR A 11 -16.03 -6.88 -4.22
CA THR A 11 -16.59 -8.10 -4.78
C THR A 11 -15.50 -9.17 -4.78
N MET A 12 -15.72 -10.25 -4.03
CA MET A 12 -14.80 -11.38 -3.99
C MET A 12 -15.19 -12.42 -5.03
N ILE A 13 -14.19 -13.00 -5.67
CA ILE A 13 -14.31 -14.19 -6.50
C ILE A 13 -13.47 -15.26 -5.84
N ILE A 14 -14.15 -16.19 -5.17
CA ILE A 14 -13.56 -17.35 -4.53
C ILE A 14 -14.11 -18.57 -5.26
N GLU A 15 -13.22 -19.44 -5.71
CA GLU A 15 -13.60 -20.61 -6.51
C GLU A 15 -14.49 -20.21 -7.73
N ASP A 16 -15.76 -20.57 -7.73
CA ASP A 16 -16.75 -20.27 -8.77
C ASP A 16 -17.86 -19.30 -8.28
N VAL A 17 -17.68 -18.65 -7.13
CA VAL A 17 -18.71 -17.84 -6.48
C VAL A 17 -18.32 -16.36 -6.44
N VAL A 18 -19.26 -15.51 -6.84
CA VAL A 18 -19.16 -14.05 -6.72
C VAL A 18 -19.87 -13.61 -5.44
N LEU A 19 -19.14 -12.98 -4.52
CA LEU A 19 -19.63 -12.61 -3.20
C LEU A 19 -19.32 -11.14 -2.91
N PRO A 20 -20.33 -10.28 -2.68
CA PRO A 20 -20.07 -8.99 -2.06
C PRO A 20 -19.62 -9.21 -0.62
N ASN A 21 -18.60 -8.47 -0.19
CA ASN A 21 -18.13 -8.49 1.18
C ASN A 21 -17.74 -7.09 1.62
N THR A 22 -17.92 -6.83 2.91
CA THR A 22 -17.43 -5.60 3.55
C THR A 22 -16.48 -6.03 4.64
N PHE A 23 -15.31 -5.41 4.64
CA PHE A 23 -14.25 -5.63 5.59
C PHE A 23 -14.16 -4.44 6.53
N THR A 24 -13.93 -4.71 7.80
CA THR A 24 -13.39 -3.75 8.75
C THR A 24 -11.94 -4.11 8.98
N ILE A 25 -11.04 -3.18 8.69
CA ILE A 25 -9.60 -3.33 8.91
C ILE A 25 -9.17 -2.44 10.07
N THR A 26 -8.38 -3.00 10.98
CA THR A 26 -7.69 -2.26 12.04
C THR A 26 -6.20 -2.44 11.84
N VAL A 27 -5.47 -1.32 11.71
CA VAL A 27 -4.03 -1.28 11.47
C VAL A 27 -3.37 -0.59 12.66
N ASN A 28 -2.49 -1.31 13.35
CA ASN A 28 -1.69 -0.77 14.44
C ASN A 28 -0.32 -0.36 13.92
N LEU A 29 0.07 0.87 14.22
CA LEU A 29 1.21 1.55 13.61
C LEU A 29 2.20 2.03 14.68
N ILE A 30 3.48 1.83 14.41
CA ILE A 30 4.59 2.36 15.21
C ILE A 30 5.24 3.52 14.44
N PRO A 31 5.14 4.76 14.94
CA PRO A 31 5.72 5.95 14.30
C PRO A 31 7.24 5.99 14.41
N ASN A 32 7.94 6.24 13.30
CA ASN A 32 9.38 6.46 13.30
C ASN A 32 9.72 7.95 13.48
N SER A 33 10.18 8.31 14.69
CA SER A 33 10.44 9.71 15.08
C SER A 33 11.43 10.45 14.18
N GLN A 34 12.27 9.74 13.41
CA GLN A 34 13.19 10.32 12.43
C GLN A 34 12.46 10.96 11.23
N TYR A 35 11.21 10.57 10.97
CA TYR A 35 10.42 10.97 9.81
C TYR A 35 9.10 11.67 10.18
N ASN A 36 9.02 12.27 11.37
CA ASN A 36 7.80 12.89 11.90
C ASN A 36 7.09 13.88 10.95
N LYS A 37 7.84 14.62 10.11
CA LYS A 37 7.30 15.55 9.11
C LYS A 37 6.49 14.86 8.01
N LEU A 38 6.68 13.55 7.81
CA LEU A 38 6.02 12.76 6.78
C LEU A 38 4.82 11.96 7.31
N TYR A 39 4.52 12.02 8.61
CA TYR A 39 3.45 11.22 9.22
C TYR A 39 2.09 11.43 8.58
N ASN A 40 1.69 12.69 8.35
CA ASN A 40 0.40 12.98 7.72
C ASN A 40 0.32 12.35 6.33
N LYS A 41 1.36 12.52 5.52
CA LYS A 41 1.43 11.96 4.17
C LYS A 41 1.45 10.44 4.17
N ALA A 42 2.16 9.82 5.10
CA ALA A 42 2.18 8.36 5.23
C ALA A 42 0.83 7.79 5.70
N MET A 43 0.11 8.51 6.57
CA MET A 43 -1.24 8.14 6.98
C MET A 43 -2.22 8.30 5.81
N GLU A 44 -2.13 9.41 5.08
CA GLU A 44 -2.93 9.66 3.87
C GLU A 44 -2.70 8.57 2.80
N ARG A 45 -1.48 8.03 2.66
CA ARG A 45 -1.23 6.87 1.78
C ARG A 45 -2.01 5.63 2.18
N ILE A 46 -2.05 5.30 3.48
CA ILE A 46 -2.81 4.15 3.98
C ILE A 46 -4.29 4.36 3.70
N GLN A 47 -4.83 5.52 4.07
CA GLN A 47 -6.24 5.84 3.88
C GLN A 47 -6.61 5.84 2.40
N TYR A 48 -5.83 6.50 1.54
CA TYR A 48 -6.02 6.49 0.09
C TYR A 48 -6.01 5.07 -0.49
N TYR A 49 -5.06 4.22 -0.05
CA TYR A 49 -5.03 2.84 -0.51
C TYR A 49 -6.30 2.08 -0.12
N ILE A 50 -6.82 2.27 1.09
CA ILE A 50 -8.05 1.61 1.52
C ILE A 50 -9.27 2.16 0.77
N THR A 51 -9.43 3.49 0.67
CA THR A 51 -10.66 4.11 0.18
C THR A 51 -10.74 4.28 -1.33
N GLU A 52 -9.62 4.45 -2.02
CA GLU A 52 -9.60 4.73 -3.47
C GLU A 52 -9.11 3.54 -4.30
N ILE A 53 -8.30 2.67 -3.69
CA ILE A 53 -7.71 1.52 -4.38
C ILE A 53 -8.44 0.22 -4.01
N LEU A 54 -8.66 -0.06 -2.72
CA LEU A 54 -9.35 -1.29 -2.31
C LEU A 54 -10.87 -1.19 -2.38
N ASP A 55 -11.47 -0.07 -1.98
CA ASP A 55 -12.93 0.07 -1.97
C ASP A 55 -13.52 -0.02 -3.38
N ASN A 56 -14.67 -0.69 -3.50
CA ASN A 56 -15.37 -0.97 -4.76
C ASN A 56 -14.50 -1.71 -5.82
N SER A 57 -13.53 -2.50 -5.37
CA SER A 57 -12.69 -3.34 -6.24
C SER A 57 -13.14 -4.81 -6.25
N ILE A 58 -12.49 -5.61 -7.10
CA ILE A 58 -12.65 -7.06 -7.17
C ILE A 58 -11.42 -7.74 -6.56
N PHE A 59 -11.63 -8.65 -5.62
CA PHE A 59 -10.58 -9.52 -5.07
C PHE A 59 -10.69 -10.90 -5.70
N VAL A 60 -9.58 -11.43 -6.23
CA VAL A 60 -9.58 -12.70 -6.96
C VAL A 60 -8.23 -13.41 -6.81
N GLY A 61 -8.25 -14.74 -6.66
CA GLY A 61 -7.04 -15.56 -6.75
C GLY A 61 -6.52 -15.66 -8.19
N CYS A 62 -5.21 -15.79 -8.39
CA CYS A 62 -4.62 -15.85 -9.72
C CYS A 62 -5.18 -16.99 -10.60
N GLN A 63 -5.61 -18.10 -10.01
CA GLN A 63 -6.28 -19.23 -10.67
C GLN A 63 -7.60 -18.83 -11.36
N ASN A 64 -8.28 -17.82 -10.83
CA ASN A 64 -9.60 -17.38 -11.28
C ASN A 64 -9.53 -16.17 -12.24
N LEU A 65 -8.33 -15.65 -12.49
CA LEU A 65 -8.12 -14.44 -13.30
C LEU A 65 -8.67 -14.57 -14.74
N LYS A 66 -8.57 -15.77 -15.34
CA LYS A 66 -9.13 -16.03 -16.68
C LYS A 66 -10.66 -15.94 -16.72
N LYS A 67 -11.36 -16.18 -15.61
CA LYS A 67 -12.83 -16.06 -15.56
C LYS A 67 -13.29 -14.61 -15.69
N LEU A 68 -12.40 -13.66 -15.42
CA LEU A 68 -12.66 -12.22 -15.52
C LEU A 68 -12.43 -11.66 -16.93
N SER A 69 -11.66 -12.33 -17.79
CA SER A 69 -11.17 -11.73 -19.05
C SER A 69 -12.29 -11.29 -20.01
N ASP A 70 -13.45 -11.94 -19.94
CA ASP A 70 -14.55 -11.73 -20.87
C ASP A 70 -15.57 -10.70 -20.36
N LEU A 71 -15.39 -10.19 -19.13
CA LEU A 71 -16.27 -9.19 -18.54
C LEU A 71 -16.03 -7.82 -19.16
N GLN A 72 -17.09 -7.19 -19.66
CA GLN A 72 -17.04 -5.87 -20.31
C GLN A 72 -17.17 -4.69 -19.32
N PHE A 73 -17.10 -4.95 -18.02
CA PHE A 73 -17.24 -3.93 -16.99
C PHE A 73 -15.92 -3.23 -16.68
N LYS A 74 -16.02 -1.99 -16.20
CA LYS A 74 -14.87 -1.29 -15.60
C LYS A 74 -14.82 -1.64 -14.12
N ALA A 75 -13.75 -2.32 -13.73
CA ALA A 75 -13.46 -2.61 -12.33
C ALA A 75 -11.94 -2.53 -12.10
N GLN A 76 -11.58 -2.14 -10.88
CA GLN A 76 -10.24 -2.36 -10.34
C GLN A 76 -10.19 -3.78 -9.80
N VAL A 77 -9.11 -4.50 -10.07
CA VAL A 77 -8.93 -5.90 -9.68
C VAL A 77 -7.62 -6.05 -8.92
N HIS A 78 -7.71 -6.68 -7.75
CA HIS A 78 -6.58 -7.09 -6.92
C HIS A 78 -6.42 -8.60 -7.00
N VAL A 79 -5.23 -9.03 -7.39
CA VAL A 79 -4.93 -10.44 -7.61
C VAL A 79 -4.11 -10.97 -6.44
N PHE A 80 -4.59 -12.05 -5.85
CA PHE A 80 -3.97 -12.76 -4.75
C PHE A 80 -3.25 -14.02 -5.27
N PRO A 81 -2.17 -14.47 -4.59
CA PRO A 81 -1.46 -15.70 -4.98
C PRO A 81 -2.31 -16.96 -4.82
N ASP A 82 -3.36 -16.91 -4.00
CA ASP A 82 -4.38 -17.95 -3.86
C ASP A 82 -5.76 -17.29 -3.63
N ASP A 83 -6.81 -18.07 -3.37
CA ASP A 83 -8.15 -17.55 -3.10
C ASP A 83 -8.12 -16.59 -1.90
N PRO A 84 -8.77 -15.41 -2.03
CA PRO A 84 -8.59 -14.29 -1.11
C PRO A 84 -9.39 -14.49 0.19
N TRP A 85 -9.10 -15.53 0.96
CA TRP A 85 -9.67 -15.72 2.28
C TRP A 85 -9.18 -14.64 3.25
N ASP A 86 -9.98 -14.32 4.27
CA ASP A 86 -9.69 -13.25 5.23
C ASP A 86 -8.26 -13.31 5.83
N HIS A 87 -7.73 -14.51 6.09
CA HIS A 87 -6.36 -14.70 6.58
C HIS A 87 -5.28 -14.29 5.56
N LEU A 88 -5.43 -14.69 4.29
CA LEU A 88 -4.52 -14.30 3.21
C LEU A 88 -4.63 -12.81 2.93
N ILE A 89 -5.84 -12.25 2.97
CA ILE A 89 -6.04 -10.80 2.87
C ILE A 89 -5.27 -10.06 3.97
N ALA A 90 -5.32 -10.54 5.23
CA ALA A 90 -4.59 -9.91 6.33
C ALA A 90 -3.07 -9.90 6.09
N MET A 91 -2.50 -11.02 5.64
CA MET A 91 -1.08 -11.15 5.28
C MET A 91 -0.67 -10.22 4.13
N CYS A 92 -1.46 -10.21 3.05
CA CYS A 92 -1.26 -9.35 1.88
C CYS A 92 -1.34 -7.86 2.24
N LEU A 93 -2.34 -7.47 3.02
CA LEU A 93 -2.50 -6.08 3.46
C LEU A 93 -1.42 -5.68 4.46
N TYR A 94 -0.98 -6.55 5.37
CA TYR A 94 0.13 -6.25 6.28
C TYR A 94 1.40 -5.87 5.49
N THR A 95 1.74 -6.73 4.53
CA THR A 95 2.89 -6.56 3.64
C THR A 95 2.77 -5.28 2.81
N LYS A 96 1.59 -5.02 2.25
CA LYS A 96 1.33 -3.82 1.45
C LYS A 96 1.40 -2.54 2.27
N MET A 97 0.77 -2.51 3.45
CA MET A 97 0.77 -1.33 4.31
C MET A 97 2.19 -0.98 4.77
N ASN A 98 3.01 -1.99 5.12
CA ASN A 98 4.43 -1.78 5.39
C ASN A 98 5.15 -1.18 4.16
N SER A 99 4.89 -1.72 2.97
CA SER A 99 5.53 -1.29 1.73
C SER A 99 5.21 0.17 1.36
N ILE A 100 3.96 0.62 1.51
CA ILE A 100 3.54 2.00 1.17
C ILE A 100 4.00 3.03 2.21
N CYS A 101 4.15 2.62 3.48
CA CYS A 101 4.64 3.46 4.57
C CYS A 101 6.17 3.58 4.61
N GLU A 102 6.87 2.68 3.91
CA GLU A 102 8.33 2.63 3.80
C GLU A 102 9.01 2.67 5.19
N LYS A 103 9.65 3.79 5.55
CA LYS A 103 10.35 3.96 6.84
C LYS A 103 9.61 4.87 7.82
N VAL A 104 8.45 5.40 7.43
CA VAL A 104 7.73 6.43 8.18
C VAL A 104 6.88 5.82 9.29
N PHE A 105 6.15 4.75 8.95
CA PHE A 105 5.44 3.90 9.89
C PHE A 105 5.90 2.45 9.71
N PHE A 106 5.98 1.72 10.81
CA PHE A 106 6.05 0.27 10.81
C PHE A 106 4.69 -0.26 11.22
N ILE A 107 4.17 -1.24 10.48
CA ILE A 107 2.93 -1.90 10.87
C ILE A 107 3.28 -2.90 11.97
N ASP A 108 2.67 -2.75 13.14
CA ASP A 108 2.83 -3.68 14.26
C ASP A 108 1.98 -4.93 14.02
N ASN A 109 0.72 -4.71 13.67
CA ASN A 109 -0.23 -5.77 13.33
C ASN A 109 -1.41 -5.22 12.51
N ILE A 110 -2.10 -6.14 11.83
CA ILE A 110 -3.38 -5.90 11.17
C ILE A 110 -4.41 -6.89 11.68
N THR A 111 -5.62 -6.40 11.90
CA THR A 111 -6.80 -7.24 12.17
C THR A 111 -7.88 -6.97 11.13
N ILE A 112 -8.41 -8.03 10.52
CA ILE A 112 -9.50 -7.97 9.55
C ILE A 112 -10.69 -8.76 10.08
N THR A 113 -11.87 -8.17 10.00
CA THR A 113 -13.15 -8.86 10.15
C THR A 113 -13.99 -8.63 8.91
N SER A 114 -14.75 -9.64 8.48
CA SER A 114 -15.63 -9.52 7.32
C SER A 114 -17.05 -9.95 7.61
N ASN A 115 -18.00 -9.49 6.79
CA ASN A 115 -19.40 -9.92 6.91
C ASN A 115 -19.54 -11.43 6.69
N GLN A 116 -18.70 -12.00 5.80
CA GLN A 116 -18.71 -13.44 5.51
C GLN A 116 -18.19 -14.27 6.68
N SER A 117 -17.20 -13.78 7.42
CA SER A 117 -16.61 -14.50 8.55
C SER A 117 -17.43 -14.41 9.84
N ARG A 118 -18.58 -13.69 9.84
CA ARG A 118 -19.59 -13.68 10.91
C ARG A 118 -18.99 -13.57 12.32
N ASN A 119 -18.20 -12.53 12.54
CA ASN A 119 -17.48 -12.19 13.79
C ASN A 119 -16.17 -12.94 14.04
N VAL A 120 -15.65 -13.71 13.09
CA VAL A 120 -14.26 -14.18 13.17
C VAL A 120 -13.33 -13.06 12.76
N SER A 121 -12.31 -12.81 13.58
CA SER A 121 -11.25 -11.83 13.30
C SER A 121 -9.99 -12.57 12.91
N HIS A 122 -9.38 -12.14 11.82
CA HIS A 122 -8.08 -12.62 11.36
C HIS A 122 -7.03 -11.59 11.74
N HIS A 123 -6.05 -12.01 12.53
CA HIS A 123 -4.96 -11.19 13.02
C HIS A 123 -3.67 -11.63 12.35
N PHE A 124 -2.82 -10.66 12.01
CA PHE A 124 -1.48 -10.92 11.51
C PHE A 124 -0.52 -9.86 12.05
N ALA A 125 0.58 -10.31 12.65
CA ALA A 125 1.59 -9.46 13.27
C ALA A 125 3.02 -9.86 12.87
N GLU A 126 4.00 -9.07 13.29
CA GLU A 126 5.42 -9.36 13.03
C GLU A 126 5.85 -10.75 13.55
N GLU A 127 5.26 -11.22 14.65
CA GLU A 127 5.56 -12.54 15.23
C GLU A 127 5.08 -13.74 14.38
N ASP A 128 4.15 -13.52 13.45
CA ASP A 128 3.55 -14.55 12.59
C ASP A 128 4.30 -14.74 11.26
N GLY A 129 5.50 -14.17 11.12
CA GLY A 129 6.33 -14.21 9.89
C GLY A 129 6.62 -12.83 9.31
N GLY A 130 6.02 -11.77 9.86
CA GLY A 130 6.35 -10.39 9.57
C GLY A 130 6.34 -10.05 8.09
N ASN A 131 7.22 -9.16 7.65
CA ASN A 131 7.18 -8.69 6.26
C ASN A 131 7.55 -9.76 5.22
N ASN A 132 8.24 -10.85 5.56
CA ASN A 132 8.65 -11.87 4.57
C ASN A 132 7.65 -13.02 4.42
N ASN A 133 6.56 -12.99 5.19
CA ASN A 133 5.57 -14.08 5.27
C ASN A 133 5.12 -14.64 3.92
N LEU A 134 4.79 -13.78 2.93
CA LEU A 134 4.27 -14.27 1.65
C LEU A 134 5.36 -14.95 0.84
N HIS A 135 6.60 -14.48 0.90
CA HIS A 135 7.71 -15.14 0.22
C HIS A 135 8.04 -16.49 0.85
N GLU A 136 7.89 -16.62 2.16
CA GLU A 136 8.08 -17.89 2.88
C GLU A 136 6.91 -18.86 2.65
N LEU A 137 5.68 -18.36 2.55
CA LEU A 137 4.49 -19.18 2.34
C LEU A 137 4.42 -19.79 0.93
N PHE A 138 4.97 -19.09 -0.06
CA PHE A 138 4.90 -19.46 -1.48
C PHE A 138 6.30 -19.71 -2.08
N ASP A 139 7.29 -20.11 -1.27
CA ASP A 139 8.68 -20.30 -1.69
C ASP A 139 8.85 -21.44 -2.71
N ASP A 140 8.08 -22.50 -2.55
CA ASP A 140 8.04 -23.69 -3.41
C ASP A 140 7.21 -23.49 -4.70
N GLU A 141 6.58 -22.32 -4.89
CA GLU A 141 5.67 -22.02 -5.99
C GLU A 141 6.16 -20.85 -6.87
N PRO A 142 7.21 -21.04 -7.69
CA PRO A 142 7.84 -19.96 -8.46
C PRO A 142 6.91 -19.28 -9.47
N ASP A 143 5.88 -19.99 -9.94
CA ASP A 143 4.87 -19.42 -10.85
C ASP A 143 4.02 -18.33 -10.17
N LEU A 144 3.96 -18.32 -8.84
CA LEU A 144 3.22 -17.34 -8.04
C LEU A 144 4.04 -16.10 -7.66
N GLU A 145 5.36 -16.12 -7.90
CA GLU A 145 6.29 -15.09 -7.44
C GLU A 145 5.88 -13.68 -7.88
N SER A 146 5.32 -13.54 -9.09
CA SER A 146 4.86 -12.25 -9.61
C SER A 146 3.64 -11.70 -8.83
N TYR A 147 2.72 -12.56 -8.40
CA TYR A 147 1.55 -12.21 -7.60
C TYR A 147 1.90 -11.94 -6.14
N VAL A 148 2.93 -12.63 -5.62
CA VAL A 148 3.49 -12.33 -4.30
C VAL A 148 4.17 -10.95 -4.32
N ASN A 149 5.08 -10.73 -5.26
CA ASN A 149 5.85 -9.48 -5.42
C ASN A 149 4.97 -8.24 -5.62
N TYR A 150 3.76 -8.42 -6.15
CA TYR A 150 2.77 -7.35 -6.28
C TYR A 150 2.44 -6.69 -4.93
N TRP A 151 2.33 -7.46 -3.84
CA TRP A 151 2.00 -6.93 -2.52
C TRP A 151 3.16 -6.15 -1.87
N TYR A 152 4.40 -6.45 -2.25
CA TYR A 152 5.62 -5.77 -1.77
C TYR A 152 5.93 -4.44 -2.46
N LYS A 153 5.23 -4.09 -3.55
CA LYS A 153 5.51 -2.82 -4.24
C LYS A 153 5.05 -1.63 -3.40
N PRO A 154 5.90 -0.61 -3.18
CA PRO A 154 5.53 0.61 -2.45
C PRO A 154 4.50 1.49 -3.18
N GLN A 155 4.35 1.32 -4.48
CA GLN A 155 3.37 2.07 -5.27
C GLN A 155 2.02 1.32 -5.26
N PRO A 156 0.89 2.05 -5.27
CA PRO A 156 -0.40 1.45 -5.53
C PRO A 156 -0.42 0.93 -6.96
N GLN A 157 -0.57 -0.39 -7.09
CA GLN A 157 -0.74 -1.07 -8.36
C GLN A 157 -2.09 -1.77 -8.36
N LEU A 158 -2.73 -1.85 -9.52
CA LEU A 158 -3.99 -2.56 -9.69
C LEU A 158 -4.18 -3.01 -11.13
N PHE A 159 -5.03 -4.01 -11.33
CA PHE A 159 -5.39 -4.48 -12.66
C PHE A 159 -6.69 -3.83 -13.11
N LEU A 160 -6.71 -3.30 -14.33
CA LEU A 160 -7.91 -2.72 -14.93
C LEU A 160 -8.61 -3.74 -15.81
N LEU A 161 -9.78 -4.22 -15.38
CA LEU A 161 -10.57 -5.25 -16.06
C LEU A 161 -10.82 -4.90 -17.54
N HIS A 162 -11.37 -3.70 -17.77
CA HIS A 162 -11.73 -3.17 -19.09
C HIS A 162 -10.53 -2.92 -20.04
N GLN A 163 -9.29 -3.05 -19.56
CA GLN A 163 -8.09 -2.97 -20.38
C GLN A 163 -7.46 -4.36 -20.62
N GLY A 164 -8.26 -5.42 -20.50
CA GLY A 164 -7.78 -6.80 -20.61
C GLY A 164 -6.93 -7.23 -19.42
N LEU A 165 -7.30 -6.81 -18.21
CA LEU A 165 -6.53 -7.04 -16.98
C LEU A 165 -5.08 -6.53 -17.09
N LYS A 166 -4.93 -5.31 -17.60
CA LYS A 166 -3.63 -4.65 -17.64
C LYS A 166 -3.25 -4.12 -16.26
N LEU A 167 -2.07 -4.50 -15.78
CA LEU A 167 -1.47 -3.91 -14.58
C LEU A 167 -1.16 -2.43 -14.85
N THR A 168 -1.66 -1.56 -13.97
CA THR A 168 -1.46 -0.11 -14.03
C THR A 168 -0.77 0.34 -12.75
N ASP A 169 0.29 1.12 -12.93
CA ASP A 169 0.99 1.81 -11.85
C ASP A 169 0.30 3.13 -11.57
N HIS A 170 -0.08 3.36 -10.31
CA HIS A 170 -0.49 4.67 -9.83
C HIS A 170 0.68 5.22 -9.00
N THR A 171 1.21 6.38 -9.39
CA THR A 171 2.34 6.94 -8.63
C THR A 171 1.83 7.81 -7.49
N TRP A 172 2.55 7.81 -6.37
CA TRP A 172 2.22 8.72 -5.27
C TRP A 172 2.29 10.20 -5.66
N ASP A 173 3.08 10.56 -6.68
CA ASP A 173 3.19 11.92 -7.18
C ASP A 173 1.90 12.37 -7.90
N GLU A 174 1.21 11.47 -8.62
CA GLU A 174 -0.07 11.76 -9.30
C GLU A 174 -1.17 12.20 -8.34
N VAL A 175 -1.10 11.73 -7.09
CA VAL A 175 -2.08 12.01 -6.04
C VAL A 175 -1.52 12.93 -4.95
N ASN A 176 -0.37 13.58 -5.19
CA ASN A 176 0.32 14.48 -4.24
C ASN A 176 0.77 13.84 -2.90
N LEU A 177 0.83 12.50 -2.84
CA LEU A 177 1.29 11.72 -1.68
C LEU A 177 2.74 11.24 -1.80
N GLY A 178 3.49 11.73 -2.79
CA GLY A 178 4.91 11.44 -2.96
C GLY A 178 5.74 11.95 -1.78
N PHE A 179 6.57 11.11 -1.19
CA PHE A 179 7.54 11.57 -0.20
C PHE A 179 8.57 12.45 -0.90
N GLU A 180 8.93 13.58 -0.29
CA GLU A 180 9.94 14.46 -0.87
C GLU A 180 11.23 13.67 -1.05
N LYS A 181 11.68 13.51 -2.30
CA LYS A 181 13.04 13.06 -2.58
C LYS A 181 13.95 14.06 -1.89
N LYS A 182 14.78 13.62 -0.92
CA LYS A 182 15.85 14.48 -0.39
C LYS A 182 16.52 15.11 -1.59
N LYS A 183 16.42 16.45 -1.75
CA LYS A 183 17.31 17.16 -2.66
C LYS A 183 18.71 16.68 -2.27
N PRO A 184 19.55 16.19 -3.20
CA PRO A 184 20.95 15.95 -2.87
C PRO A 184 21.41 17.25 -2.24
N ALA A 185 21.88 17.18 -0.99
CA ALA A 185 22.26 18.38 -0.26
C ALA A 185 23.16 19.17 -1.19
N THR A 186 22.73 20.36 -1.61
CA THR A 186 23.61 21.26 -2.34
C THR A 186 24.75 21.51 -1.38
N VAL A 187 25.90 20.91 -1.63
CA VAL A 187 27.09 21.12 -0.82
C VAL A 187 27.44 22.58 -1.01
N VAL A 188 26.94 23.43 -0.12
CA VAL A 188 27.35 24.83 -0.04
C VAL A 188 28.80 24.78 0.40
N THR A 189 29.71 25.04 -0.54
CA THR A 189 31.13 25.07 -0.22
C THR A 189 31.41 26.32 0.62
N LEU A 190 32.40 26.25 1.53
CA LEU A 190 32.85 27.36 2.40
C LEU A 190 33.15 28.68 1.67
N LYS A 191 33.24 28.68 0.33
CA LYS A 191 33.39 29.88 -0.51
C LYS A 191 32.13 30.73 -0.54
N ASP A 192 30.94 30.14 -0.38
CA ASP A 192 29.66 30.86 -0.42
C ASP A 192 29.36 31.63 0.88
N PHE A 193 30.02 31.27 1.99
CA PHE A 193 29.92 31.96 3.29
C PHE A 193 30.84 33.17 3.43
N LYS A 194 31.81 33.38 2.52
CA LYS A 194 32.82 34.45 2.60
C LYS A 194 32.58 35.63 1.66
N LYS A 195 31.33 35.94 1.30
CA LYS A 195 31.05 37.29 0.77
C LYS A 195 30.76 38.22 1.94
N PRO A 196 31.63 39.20 2.24
CA PRO A 196 31.31 40.22 3.22
C PRO A 196 30.09 41.02 2.72
N PRO A 197 29.27 41.57 3.64
CA PRO A 197 28.15 42.42 3.26
C PRO A 197 28.69 43.60 2.43
N LYS A 198 28.03 43.90 1.31
CA LYS A 198 28.25 45.17 0.62
C LYS A 198 27.92 46.26 1.62
N GLY A 199 28.93 47.00 2.07
CA GLY A 199 28.73 48.20 2.87
C GLY A 199 27.95 49.20 2.03
N ASP A 200 26.89 49.74 2.62
CA ASP A 200 26.38 51.05 2.25
C ASP A 200 27.54 52.04 2.36
N ASN A 201 27.95 52.61 1.23
CA ASN A 201 28.67 53.86 1.23
C ASN A 201 27.89 54.82 0.34
N ASP A 202 27.27 55.77 1.04
CA ASP A 202 26.95 57.11 0.58
C ASP A 202 28.05 57.67 -0.31
N ASP A 203 27.70 58.09 -1.53
CA ASP A 203 28.47 59.08 -2.27
C ASP A 203 27.65 60.37 -2.30
N ILE A 204 27.95 61.23 -1.32
CA ILE A 204 27.77 62.67 -1.37
C ILE A 204 29.03 63.23 -2.04
N ALA A 205 28.89 63.73 -3.27
CA ALA A 205 29.74 64.77 -3.86
C ALA A 205 29.04 65.43 -5.04
#